data_AF-A0A932UBR5-F1
#
_entry.id   AF-A0A932UBR5-F1
#
_cell.length_a   1.000
_cell.length_b   1.000
_cell.length_c   1.000
_cell.angle_alpha   90.00
_cell.angle_beta   90.00
_cell.angle_gamma   90.00
#
_symmetry.space_group_name_H-M   'P 1'
#
loop_
_entity.id
_entity.type
_entity.pdbx_description
1 polymer ?
#
loop_
_entity_poly.entity_id
_entity_poly.type
_entity_poly.pdbx_seq_one_letter_code
_entity_poly.pdbx_strand_id
1 'polypeptide(L)'
;MGVIEMGSGLSERYTTQAEAANDPVYLALRLLHGRACEILSEIHVLLASGHPNGARARWRTLHELSVYAILIYEHGEELAERYLDYCHIEDLADIRASGEPIPHELAELRDQLRQQYGKLYCKPGGWAAILGPADAKRPPDFAELERLAQLADRRTNYKSANHGVHAGSRMAWNGLVTRGQDTILAVGSTNAGLALPGILALETFFQLSGYLLVYGWEKTRDVMFILTATALAPIVEEATAAFIEAEEQVAKAEAAFLAANGNTIY
;
A
#
# COMPACT_ATOMS: atom_id res chain seq x y z
N MET A 1 -5.48 -10.64 19.08
CA MET A 1 -5.34 -9.46 19.96
C MET A 1 -4.32 -8.43 19.46
N GLY A 2 -3.27 -8.79 18.71
CA GLY A 2 -2.13 -7.87 18.47
C GLY A 2 -2.23 -6.77 17.40
N VAL A 3 -3.22 -6.74 16.50
CA VAL A 3 -3.27 -5.72 15.42
C VAL A 3 -3.84 -4.39 15.90
N ILE A 4 -4.84 -4.44 16.79
CA ILE A 4 -5.46 -3.24 17.37
C ILE A 4 -4.45 -2.53 18.30
N GLU A 5 -3.72 -3.29 19.13
CA GLU A 5 -2.84 -2.74 20.16
C GLU A 5 -1.53 -2.14 19.64
N MET A 6 -0.93 -2.70 18.56
CA MET A 6 0.30 -2.13 17.99
C MET A 6 0.04 -0.85 17.18
N GLY A 7 -1.11 -0.75 16.50
CA GLY A 7 -1.54 0.51 15.87
C GLY A 7 -2.05 1.54 16.89
N SER A 8 -2.75 1.10 17.93
CA SER A 8 -3.26 2.00 18.97
C SER A 8 -2.16 2.55 19.86
N GLY A 9 -1.09 1.80 20.15
CA GLY A 9 0.01 2.26 21.02
C GLY A 9 0.75 3.49 20.50
N LEU A 10 0.89 3.63 19.17
CA LEU A 10 1.43 4.85 18.54
C LEU A 10 0.38 5.97 18.47
N SER A 11 -0.89 5.60 18.23
CA SER A 11 -2.00 6.54 18.12
C SER A 11 -2.40 7.18 19.47
N GLU A 12 -2.33 6.43 20.57
CA GLU A 12 -2.68 6.88 21.92
C GLU A 12 -1.61 7.80 22.52
N ARG A 13 -0.34 7.59 22.16
CA ARG A 13 0.79 8.37 22.69
C ARG A 13 0.86 9.81 22.17
N TYR A 14 0.08 10.15 21.12
CA TYR A 14 0.06 11.48 20.53
C TYR A 14 -1.33 12.05 20.23
N THR A 15 -2.37 11.64 20.97
CA THR A 15 -3.70 12.21 20.73
C THR A 15 -4.44 12.53 22.02
N THR A 16 -4.42 13.80 22.42
CA THR A 16 -5.73 14.43 22.60
C THR A 16 -6.25 14.77 21.20
N GLN A 17 -7.49 14.39 20.88
CA GLN A 17 -8.12 14.57 19.56
C GLN A 17 -8.06 16.03 19.06
N ALA A 18 -7.77 17.00 19.93
CA ALA A 18 -7.65 18.41 19.62
C ALA A 18 -6.32 18.83 18.96
N GLU A 19 -5.20 18.14 19.19
CA GLU A 19 -3.89 18.51 18.62
C GLU A 19 -3.67 17.96 17.21
N ALA A 20 -4.10 16.70 16.95
CA ALA A 20 -4.09 16.12 15.61
C ALA A 20 -5.11 16.78 14.66
N ALA A 21 -6.14 17.44 15.20
CA ALA A 21 -7.09 18.22 14.41
C ALA A 21 -6.49 19.53 13.85
N ASN A 22 -5.32 19.96 14.35
CA ASN A 22 -4.67 21.21 13.95
C ASN A 22 -3.39 21.01 13.11
N ASP A 23 -3.05 19.76 12.75
CA ASP A 23 -1.94 19.41 11.86
C ASP A 23 -2.43 18.40 10.80
N PRO A 24 -2.88 18.87 9.61
CA PRO A 24 -3.48 18.01 8.60
C PRO A 24 -2.48 16.97 8.04
N VAL A 25 -1.19 17.30 7.99
CA VAL A 25 -0.14 16.36 7.54
C VAL A 25 -0.01 15.21 8.52
N TYR A 26 0.08 15.49 9.82
CA TYR A 26 0.14 14.43 10.84
C TYR A 26 -1.10 13.54 10.79
N LEU A 27 -2.29 14.14 10.67
CA LEU A 27 -3.54 13.39 10.58
C LEU A 27 -3.55 12.47 9.36
N ALA A 28 -3.19 12.98 8.19
CA ALA A 28 -3.13 12.19 6.95
C ALA A 28 -2.12 11.05 7.05
N LEU A 29 -0.89 11.31 7.52
CA LEU A 29 0.13 10.28 7.72
C LEU A 29 -0.30 9.20 8.73
N ARG A 30 -0.98 9.60 9.81
CA ARG A 30 -1.49 8.67 10.82
C ARG A 30 -2.59 7.77 10.24
N LEU A 31 -3.51 8.32 9.45
CA LEU A 31 -4.57 7.55 8.78
C LEU A 31 -3.99 6.57 7.75
N LEU A 32 -3.04 7.04 6.93
CA LEU A 32 -2.31 6.21 5.96
C LEU A 32 -1.57 5.07 6.66
N HIS A 33 -0.89 5.34 7.78
CA HIS A 33 -0.19 4.33 8.58
C HIS A 33 -1.14 3.32 9.22
N GLY A 34 -2.26 3.78 9.80
CA GLY A 34 -3.30 2.88 10.31
C GLY A 34 -3.79 1.91 9.24
N ARG A 35 -4.09 2.42 8.04
CA ARG A 35 -4.47 1.58 6.89
C ARG A 35 -3.34 0.65 6.45
N ALA A 36 -2.09 1.11 6.49
CA ALA A 36 -0.93 0.29 6.17
C ALA A 36 -0.77 -0.91 7.13
N CYS A 37 -1.03 -0.73 8.43
CA CYS A 37 -1.05 -1.83 9.40
C CYS A 37 -2.11 -2.87 9.08
N GLU A 38 -3.32 -2.44 8.69
CA GLU A 38 -4.39 -3.35 8.28
C GLU A 38 -3.98 -4.16 7.04
N ILE A 39 -3.47 -3.50 6.01
CA ILE A 39 -3.03 -4.16 4.77
C ILE A 39 -1.86 -5.11 5.03
N LEU A 40 -0.90 -4.74 5.88
CA LEU A 40 0.20 -5.64 6.27
C LEU A 40 -0.33 -6.89 6.98
N SER A 41 -1.32 -6.74 7.86
CA SER A 41 -1.98 -7.88 8.51
C SER A 41 -2.70 -8.78 7.50
N GLU A 42 -3.39 -8.22 6.51
CA GLU A 42 -4.02 -9.00 5.42
C GLU A 42 -2.97 -9.77 4.61
N ILE A 43 -1.87 -9.11 4.24
CA ILE A 43 -0.74 -9.72 3.53
C ILE A 43 -0.18 -10.89 4.35
N HIS A 44 0.04 -10.71 5.65
CA HIS A 44 0.52 -11.77 6.52
C HIS A 44 -0.41 -12.99 6.52
N VAL A 45 -1.72 -12.80 6.67
CA VAL A 45 -2.71 -13.90 6.62
C VAL A 45 -2.68 -14.62 5.26
N LEU A 46 -2.54 -13.89 4.16
CA LEU A 46 -2.46 -14.46 2.82
C LEU A 46 -1.17 -15.27 2.63
N LEU A 47 -0.03 -14.78 3.12
CA LEU A 47 1.24 -15.51 3.07
C LEU A 47 1.22 -16.76 3.96
N ALA A 48 0.71 -16.64 5.19
CA ALA A 48 0.60 -17.75 6.14
C ALA A 48 -0.33 -18.87 5.62
N SER A 49 -1.31 -18.53 4.78
CA SER A 49 -2.21 -19.50 4.14
C SER A 49 -1.72 -19.98 2.77
N GLY A 50 -0.55 -19.52 2.30
CA GLY A 50 0.04 -19.96 1.03
C GLY A 50 -0.51 -19.28 -0.22
N HIS A 51 -0.96 -18.03 -0.14
CA HIS A 51 -1.59 -17.28 -1.23
C HIS A 51 -0.74 -16.07 -1.70
N PRO A 52 0.43 -16.30 -2.34
CA PRO A 52 1.38 -15.23 -2.72
C PRO A 52 0.79 -14.23 -3.70
N ASN A 53 -0.05 -14.67 -4.64
CA ASN A 53 -0.69 -13.77 -5.61
C ASN A 53 -1.70 -12.82 -4.92
N GLY A 54 -2.46 -13.33 -3.94
CA GLY A 54 -3.33 -12.51 -3.12
C GLY A 54 -2.55 -11.52 -2.26
N ALA A 55 -1.46 -11.97 -1.63
CA ALA A 55 -0.57 -11.08 -0.88
C ALA A 55 0.01 -9.96 -1.77
N ARG A 56 0.48 -10.31 -2.97
CA ARG A 56 1.00 -9.35 -3.94
C ARG A 56 -0.06 -8.36 -4.43
N ALA A 57 -1.33 -8.77 -4.50
CA ALA A 57 -2.45 -7.89 -4.77
C ALA A 57 -2.60 -6.81 -3.70
N ARG A 58 -2.59 -7.22 -2.42
CA ARG A 58 -2.70 -6.31 -1.27
C ARG A 58 -1.50 -5.39 -1.13
N TRP A 59 -0.31 -5.87 -1.48
CA TRP A 59 0.89 -5.03 -1.52
C TRP A 59 0.74 -3.82 -2.44
N ARG A 60 -0.05 -3.87 -3.53
CA ARG A 60 -0.28 -2.70 -4.38
C ARG A 60 -0.91 -1.54 -3.63
N THR A 61 -1.90 -1.83 -2.81
CA THR A 61 -2.54 -0.82 -1.95
C THR A 61 -1.53 -0.28 -0.95
N LEU A 62 -0.71 -1.14 -0.34
CA LEU A 62 0.36 -0.69 0.56
C LEU A 62 1.36 0.25 -0.14
N HIS A 63 1.74 -0.04 -1.39
CA HIS A 63 2.60 0.82 -2.20
C HIS A 63 1.95 2.16 -2.55
N GLU A 64 0.65 2.15 -2.91
CA GLU A 64 -0.11 3.39 -3.13
C GLU A 64 -0.14 4.28 -1.87
N LEU A 65 -0.40 3.69 -0.69
CA LEU A 65 -0.35 4.40 0.58
C LEU A 65 1.03 5.00 0.84
N SER A 66 2.11 4.27 0.52
CA SER A 66 3.48 4.77 0.69
C SER A 66 3.77 5.94 -0.25
N VAL A 67 3.33 5.88 -1.50
CA VAL A 67 3.45 7.00 -2.45
C VAL A 67 2.73 8.23 -1.92
N TYR A 68 1.50 8.08 -1.40
CA TYR A 68 0.75 9.21 -0.86
C TYR A 68 1.38 9.78 0.40
N ALA A 69 1.89 8.93 1.31
CA ALA A 69 2.60 9.38 2.51
C ALA A 69 3.83 10.23 2.17
N ILE A 70 4.63 9.82 1.19
CA ILE A 70 5.78 10.58 0.70
C ILE A 70 5.33 11.95 0.18
N LEU A 71 4.35 11.96 -0.73
CA LEU A 71 3.91 13.22 -1.34
C LEU A 71 3.33 14.19 -0.30
N ILE A 72 2.55 13.68 0.65
CA ILE A 72 1.98 14.51 1.73
C ILE A 72 3.07 15.07 2.64
N TYR A 73 4.07 14.26 3.00
CA TYR A 73 5.21 14.74 3.77
C TYR A 73 6.00 15.83 3.02
N GLU A 74 6.28 15.63 1.72
CA GLU A 74 7.09 16.54 0.91
C GLU A 74 6.37 17.85 0.55
N HIS A 75 5.05 17.82 0.37
CA HIS A 75 4.26 18.97 -0.11
C HIS A 75 3.43 19.66 0.99
N GLY A 76 3.37 19.10 2.19
CA GLY A 76 2.86 19.77 3.38
C GLY A 76 1.34 19.95 3.45
N GLU A 77 0.92 20.98 4.20
CA GLU A 77 -0.45 21.15 4.69
C GLU A 77 -1.50 21.23 3.57
N GLU A 78 -1.26 22.02 2.52
CA GLU A 78 -2.24 22.17 1.44
C GLU A 78 -2.56 20.83 0.75
N LEU A 79 -1.55 19.99 0.51
CA LEU A 79 -1.78 18.68 -0.10
C LEU A 79 -2.48 17.74 0.88
N ALA A 80 -2.14 17.80 2.16
CA ALA A 80 -2.77 17.00 3.21
C ALA A 80 -4.25 17.33 3.37
N GLU A 81 -4.61 18.61 3.43
CA GLU A 81 -6.01 19.08 3.48
C GLU A 81 -6.78 18.61 2.25
N ARG A 82 -6.23 18.84 1.05
CA ARG A 82 -6.82 18.34 -0.19
C ARG A 82 -7.03 16.83 -0.17
N TYR A 83 -6.10 16.05 0.41
CA TYR A 83 -6.24 14.60 0.51
C TYR A 83 -7.34 14.19 1.50
N LEU A 84 -7.38 14.82 2.67
CA LEU A 84 -8.37 14.53 3.72
C LEU A 84 -9.80 14.87 3.29
N ASP A 85 -9.99 16.04 2.66
CA ASP A 85 -11.28 16.52 2.19
C ASP A 85 -11.82 15.71 0.99
N TYR A 86 -10.95 14.94 0.33
CA TYR A 86 -11.31 14.25 -0.92
C TYR A 86 -12.26 13.08 -0.71
N CYS A 87 -12.35 12.54 0.51
CA CYS A 87 -13.32 11.50 0.86
C CYS A 87 -14.76 11.93 0.53
N HIS A 88 -15.10 13.20 0.71
CA HIS A 88 -16.42 13.73 0.36
C HIS A 88 -16.70 13.72 -1.15
N ILE A 89 -15.66 13.87 -1.98
CA ILE A 89 -15.79 13.74 -3.43
C ILE A 89 -16.02 12.29 -3.84
N GLU A 90 -15.39 11.33 -3.13
CA GLU A 90 -15.57 9.90 -3.34
C GLU A 90 -16.98 9.45 -2.91
N ASP A 91 -17.43 9.84 -1.71
CA ASP A 91 -18.79 9.55 -1.22
C ASP A 91 -19.86 10.01 -2.22
N LEU A 92 -19.70 11.21 -2.78
CA LEU A 92 -20.58 11.75 -3.81
C LEU A 92 -20.56 10.94 -5.11
N ALA A 93 -19.40 10.41 -5.50
CA ALA A 93 -19.29 9.58 -6.69
C ALA A 93 -20.00 8.23 -6.49
N ASP A 94 -19.90 7.65 -5.29
CA ASP A 94 -20.55 6.38 -4.93
C ASP A 94 -22.08 6.53 -4.86
N ILE A 95 -22.59 7.59 -4.21
CA ILE A 95 -24.02 7.91 -4.20
C ILE A 95 -24.55 8.06 -5.63
N ARG A 96 -23.83 8.80 -6.49
CA ARG A 96 -24.21 8.93 -7.91
C ARG A 96 -24.23 7.59 -8.64
N ALA A 97 -23.26 6.73 -8.39
CA ALA A 97 -23.19 5.41 -9.02
C ALA A 97 -24.33 4.50 -8.56
N SER A 98 -24.80 4.66 -7.32
CA SER A 98 -25.96 3.93 -6.77
C SER A 98 -27.30 4.36 -7.36
N GLY A 99 -27.38 5.58 -7.93
CA GLY A 99 -28.62 6.19 -8.43
C GLY A 99 -29.47 6.85 -7.34
N GLU A 100 -29.00 6.89 -6.10
CA GLU A 100 -29.66 7.59 -5.00
C GLU A 100 -29.58 9.12 -5.15
N PRO A 101 -30.58 9.87 -4.63
CA PRO A 101 -30.52 11.33 -4.61
C PRO A 101 -29.33 11.82 -3.77
N ILE A 102 -28.57 12.75 -4.33
CA ILE A 102 -27.45 13.39 -3.60
C ILE A 102 -28.02 14.29 -2.50
N PRO A 103 -27.61 14.13 -1.22
CA PRO A 103 -27.94 15.05 -0.16
C PRO A 103 -27.51 16.49 -0.48
N HIS A 104 -28.38 17.46 -0.20
CA HIS A 104 -28.12 18.87 -0.49
C HIS A 104 -26.80 19.37 0.13
N GLU A 105 -26.54 19.02 1.38
CA GLU A 105 -25.33 19.36 2.12
C GLU A 105 -24.05 18.88 1.41
N LEU A 106 -24.04 17.65 0.91
CA LEU A 106 -22.89 17.13 0.16
C LEU A 106 -22.73 17.82 -1.20
N ALA A 107 -23.83 18.20 -1.86
CA ALA A 107 -23.77 18.97 -3.10
C ALA A 107 -23.20 20.38 -2.88
N GLU A 108 -23.57 21.04 -1.78
CA GLU A 108 -23.02 22.35 -1.39
C GLU A 108 -21.54 22.24 -1.02
N LEU A 109 -21.17 21.25 -0.21
CA LEU A 109 -19.79 20.97 0.16
C LEU A 109 -18.90 20.75 -1.07
N ARG A 110 -19.37 19.98 -2.06
CA ARG A 110 -18.67 19.82 -3.33
C ARG A 110 -18.38 21.16 -4.01
N ASP A 111 -19.36 22.05 -4.04
CA ASP A 111 -19.22 23.33 -4.72
C ASP A 111 -18.28 24.27 -3.96
N GLN A 112 -18.27 24.22 -2.64
CA GLN A 112 -17.28 24.89 -1.78
C GLN A 112 -15.86 24.36 -2.05
N LEU A 113 -15.66 23.04 -2.00
CA LEU A 113 -14.36 22.39 -2.29
C LEU A 113 -13.87 22.70 -3.71
N ARG A 114 -14.79 22.74 -4.68
CA ARG A 114 -14.48 23.12 -6.06
C ARG A 114 -14.04 24.57 -6.17
N GLN A 115 -14.67 25.48 -5.43
CA GLN A 115 -14.31 26.89 -5.39
C GLN A 115 -12.93 27.08 -4.74
N GLN A 116 -12.65 26.34 -3.66
CA GLN A 116 -11.39 26.41 -2.93
C GLN A 116 -10.22 25.80 -3.71
N TYR A 117 -10.36 24.56 -4.18
CA TYR A 117 -9.25 23.77 -4.75
C TYR A 117 -9.20 23.76 -6.28
N GLY A 118 -10.23 24.28 -6.93
CA GLY A 118 -10.33 24.41 -8.38
C GLY A 118 -11.04 23.25 -9.08
N LYS A 119 -11.27 23.41 -10.40
CA LYS A 119 -12.11 22.49 -11.19
C LYS A 119 -11.57 21.06 -11.29
N LEU A 120 -10.25 20.88 -11.25
CA LEU A 120 -9.63 19.55 -11.34
C LEU A 120 -9.80 18.74 -10.06
N TYR A 121 -10.08 19.39 -8.93
CA TYR A 121 -10.28 18.71 -7.65
C TYR A 121 -11.45 17.73 -7.67
N CYS A 122 -12.53 18.03 -8.40
CA CYS A 122 -13.69 17.14 -8.52
C CYS A 122 -13.51 16.02 -9.58
N LYS A 123 -12.30 15.80 -10.09
CA LYS A 123 -11.98 14.70 -11.03
C LYS A 123 -11.35 13.54 -10.26
N PRO A 124 -11.37 12.29 -10.78
CA PRO A 124 -10.68 11.17 -10.16
C PRO A 124 -9.21 11.50 -9.86
N GLY A 125 -8.78 11.33 -8.61
CA GLY A 125 -7.44 11.70 -8.13
C GLY A 125 -7.24 13.22 -7.96
N GLY A 126 -8.31 14.00 -7.91
CA GLY A 126 -8.26 15.46 -7.94
C GLY A 126 -7.57 16.13 -6.77
N TRP A 127 -7.45 15.45 -5.62
CA TRP A 127 -6.66 15.92 -4.49
C TRP A 127 -5.20 16.22 -4.87
N ALA A 128 -4.62 15.40 -5.77
CA ALA A 128 -3.25 15.54 -6.24
C ALA A 128 -3.09 16.51 -7.42
N ALA A 129 -4.16 17.20 -7.84
CA ALA A 129 -4.12 18.07 -9.02
C ALA A 129 -3.08 19.20 -8.91
N ILE A 130 -2.79 19.67 -7.70
CA ILE A 130 -1.78 20.71 -7.44
C ILE A 130 -0.35 20.27 -7.78
N LEU A 131 -0.10 18.95 -7.85
CA LEU A 131 1.19 18.39 -8.22
C LEU A 131 1.42 18.36 -9.74
N GLY A 132 0.38 18.64 -10.53
CA GLY A 132 0.46 18.72 -11.98
C GLY A 132 0.94 20.09 -12.49
N PRO A 133 1.32 20.19 -13.77
CA PRO A 133 1.58 21.48 -14.42
C PRO A 133 0.38 22.43 -14.33
N ALA A 134 0.62 23.74 -14.28
CA ALA A 134 -0.44 24.76 -14.14
C ALA A 134 -1.48 24.73 -15.27
N ASP A 135 -1.12 24.26 -16.47
CA ASP A 135 -1.98 24.12 -17.64
C ASP A 135 -2.57 22.70 -17.80
N ALA A 136 -2.42 21.84 -16.79
CA ALA A 136 -2.92 20.48 -16.82
C ALA A 136 -4.44 20.43 -17.03
N LYS A 137 -4.91 19.45 -17.82
CA LYS A 137 -6.33 19.20 -18.09
C LYS A 137 -6.92 18.05 -17.28
N ARG A 138 -6.07 17.34 -16.52
CA ARG A 138 -6.42 16.23 -15.63
C ARG A 138 -5.47 16.25 -14.42
N PRO A 139 -5.89 15.67 -13.28
CA PRO A 139 -4.96 15.36 -12.21
C PRO A 139 -3.86 14.38 -12.69
N PRO A 140 -2.69 14.37 -12.03
CA PRO A 140 -1.65 13.37 -12.30
C PRO A 140 -2.18 11.95 -12.14
N ASP A 141 -1.76 11.03 -13.02
CA ASP A 141 -2.04 9.62 -12.87
C ASP A 141 -1.10 8.97 -11.85
N PHE A 142 -1.39 7.75 -11.42
CA PHE A 142 -0.56 7.10 -10.41
C PHE A 142 0.91 6.91 -10.83
N ALA A 143 1.20 6.75 -12.13
CA ALA A 143 2.58 6.62 -12.58
C ALA A 143 3.34 7.95 -12.49
N GLU A 144 2.63 9.07 -12.68
CA GLU A 144 3.14 10.42 -12.42
C GLU A 144 3.39 10.62 -10.91
N LEU A 145 2.45 10.21 -10.05
CA LEU A 145 2.60 10.27 -8.59
C LEU A 145 3.79 9.42 -8.10
N GLU A 146 3.95 8.19 -8.63
CA GLU A 146 5.09 7.32 -8.31
C GLU A 146 6.43 7.97 -8.67
N ARG A 147 6.50 8.69 -9.79
CA ARG A 147 7.72 9.43 -10.18
C ARG A 147 8.00 10.60 -9.26
N LEU A 148 6.96 11.36 -8.90
CA LEU A 148 7.08 12.49 -7.96
C LEU A 148 7.54 12.01 -6.58
N ALA A 149 7.04 10.85 -6.13
CA ALA A 149 7.46 10.20 -4.88
C ALA A 149 8.81 9.47 -4.98
N GLN A 150 9.50 9.53 -6.13
CA GLN A 150 10.79 8.86 -6.38
C GLN A 150 10.76 7.33 -6.17
N LEU A 151 9.61 6.69 -6.42
CA LEU A 151 9.38 5.25 -6.28
C LEU A 151 9.13 4.54 -7.63
N ALA A 152 9.59 5.14 -8.73
CA ALA A 152 9.37 4.62 -10.07
C ALA A 152 10.12 3.30 -10.35
N ASP A 153 11.17 2.99 -9.58
CA ASP A 153 11.91 1.72 -9.62
C ASP A 153 11.02 0.52 -9.28
N ARG A 154 10.03 0.70 -8.41
CA ARG A 154 9.05 -0.34 -8.03
C ARG A 154 7.93 -0.56 -9.04
N ARG A 155 7.86 0.26 -10.10
CA ARG A 155 6.78 0.22 -11.12
C ARG A 155 6.65 -1.14 -11.79
N THR A 156 7.76 -1.85 -12.00
CA THR A 156 7.76 -3.20 -12.59
C THR A 156 7.03 -4.19 -11.69
N ASN A 157 7.32 -4.15 -10.39
CA ASN A 157 6.63 -4.98 -9.39
C ASN A 157 5.15 -4.60 -9.29
N TYR A 158 4.83 -3.30 -9.27
CA TYR A 158 3.46 -2.80 -9.23
C TYR A 158 2.63 -3.26 -10.44
N LYS A 159 3.19 -3.16 -11.65
CA LYS A 159 2.54 -3.65 -12.88
C LYS A 159 2.42 -5.17 -12.90
N SER A 160 3.45 -5.90 -12.47
CA SER A 160 3.39 -7.37 -12.38
C SER A 160 2.32 -7.85 -11.40
N ALA A 161 2.19 -7.16 -10.26
CA ALA A 161 1.15 -7.40 -9.28
C ALA A 161 -0.27 -7.23 -9.86
N ASN A 162 -0.44 -6.33 -10.83
CA ASN A 162 -1.72 -6.10 -11.51
C ASN A 162 -2.21 -7.35 -12.28
N HIS A 163 -1.28 -8.10 -12.90
CA HIS A 163 -1.59 -9.36 -13.55
C HIS A 163 -2.07 -10.46 -12.58
N GLY A 164 -1.88 -10.30 -11.27
CA GLY A 164 -2.39 -11.22 -10.25
C GLY A 164 -3.86 -11.01 -9.85
N VAL A 165 -4.47 -9.89 -10.26
CA VAL A 165 -5.75 -9.40 -9.72
C VAL A 165 -6.79 -9.18 -10.81
N HIS A 166 -6.40 -8.67 -11.97
CA HIS A 166 -7.34 -8.51 -13.08
C HIS A 166 -7.54 -9.85 -13.80
N ALA A 167 -8.80 -10.12 -14.19
CA ALA A 167 -9.20 -11.26 -15.03
C ALA A 167 -8.67 -11.16 -16.49
N GLY A 168 -7.49 -10.57 -16.68
CA GLY A 168 -6.79 -10.57 -17.95
C GLY A 168 -6.26 -11.96 -18.28
N SER A 169 -6.04 -12.22 -19.58
CA SER A 169 -5.56 -13.50 -20.06
C SER A 169 -4.32 -14.00 -19.31
N ARG A 170 -3.35 -13.12 -19.01
CA ARG A 170 -2.14 -13.48 -18.25
C ARG A 170 -2.45 -14.08 -16.86
N MET A 171 -3.50 -13.65 -16.18
CA MET A 171 -3.89 -14.24 -14.88
C MET A 171 -4.45 -15.66 -15.06
N ALA A 172 -5.22 -15.90 -16.12
CA ALA A 172 -5.75 -17.24 -16.42
C ALA A 172 -4.63 -18.26 -16.66
N TRP A 173 -3.47 -17.82 -17.17
CA TRP A 173 -2.28 -18.66 -17.37
C TRP A 173 -1.37 -18.74 -16.14
N ASN A 174 -1.43 -17.78 -15.20
CA ASN A 174 -0.57 -17.73 -13.99
C ASN A 174 -0.84 -18.87 -13.00
N GLY A 175 -1.95 -19.60 -13.16
CA GLY A 175 -2.23 -20.81 -12.39
C GLY A 175 -1.48 -22.04 -12.91
N LEU A 176 -0.83 -22.00 -14.07
CA LEU A 176 -0.11 -23.16 -14.60
C LEU A 176 1.29 -23.24 -14.00
N VAL A 177 1.57 -24.35 -13.34
CA VAL A 177 2.87 -24.66 -12.77
C VAL A 177 3.40 -25.91 -13.46
N THR A 178 4.60 -25.81 -14.03
CA THR A 178 5.30 -26.96 -14.61
C THR A 178 6.20 -27.57 -13.56
N ARG A 179 6.01 -28.86 -13.27
CA ARG A 179 6.79 -29.65 -12.33
C ARG A 179 7.28 -30.91 -13.03
N GLY A 180 8.54 -30.93 -13.43
CA GLY A 180 9.08 -32.01 -14.27
C GLY A 180 8.47 -31.95 -15.68
N GLN A 181 7.82 -33.05 -16.11
CA GLN A 181 7.11 -33.11 -17.39
C GLN A 181 5.63 -32.70 -17.28
N ASP A 182 5.10 -32.60 -16.06
CA ASP A 182 3.70 -32.29 -15.84
C ASP A 182 3.50 -30.77 -15.79
N THR A 183 2.45 -30.30 -16.48
CA THR A 183 1.93 -28.94 -16.29
C THR A 183 0.58 -29.06 -15.63
N ILE A 184 0.50 -28.61 -14.37
CA ILE A 184 -0.70 -28.66 -13.57
C ILE A 184 -1.27 -27.25 -13.40
N LEU A 185 -2.60 -27.17 -13.29
CA LEU A 185 -3.25 -25.95 -12.82
C LEU A 185 -3.15 -25.95 -11.28
N ALA A 186 -2.21 -25.19 -10.74
CA ALA A 186 -2.09 -24.93 -9.32
C ALA A 186 -3.29 -24.10 -8.83
N VAL A 187 -4.25 -24.80 -8.26
CA VAL A 187 -5.43 -24.23 -7.60
C VAL A 187 -5.26 -24.39 -6.09
N GLY A 188 -5.07 -23.29 -5.38
CA GLY A 188 -4.99 -23.27 -3.91
C GLY A 188 -3.66 -22.77 -3.35
N SER A 189 -3.34 -23.23 -2.14
CA SER A 189 -2.17 -22.78 -1.39
C SER A 189 -0.87 -23.35 -1.95
N THR A 190 0.21 -22.57 -1.80
CA THR A 190 1.57 -22.95 -2.19
C THR A 190 2.58 -22.42 -1.19
N ASN A 191 3.70 -23.13 -1.05
CA ASN A 191 4.87 -22.68 -0.32
C ASN A 191 5.90 -21.95 -1.20
N ALA A 192 5.68 -21.90 -2.52
CA ALA A 192 6.58 -21.22 -3.46
C ALA A 192 6.16 -19.76 -3.72
N GLY A 193 7.13 -18.87 -3.93
CA GLY A 193 6.88 -17.47 -4.31
C GLY A 193 6.31 -16.59 -3.21
N LEU A 194 6.43 -17.00 -1.95
CA LEU A 194 5.97 -16.26 -0.77
C LEU A 194 6.93 -15.12 -0.38
N ALA A 195 8.22 -15.25 -0.67
CA ALA A 195 9.23 -14.30 -0.19
C ALA A 195 9.07 -12.92 -0.82
N LEU A 196 8.99 -12.83 -2.16
CA LEU A 196 8.87 -11.55 -2.86
C LEU A 196 7.72 -10.66 -2.32
N PRO A 197 6.46 -11.12 -2.23
CA PRO A 197 5.39 -10.29 -1.66
C PRO A 197 5.59 -9.96 -0.18
N GLY A 198 6.23 -10.84 0.61
CA GLY A 198 6.56 -10.57 2.01
C GLY A 198 7.60 -9.46 2.16
N ILE A 199 8.71 -9.55 1.44
CA ILE A 199 9.80 -8.58 1.45
C ILE A 199 9.31 -7.21 0.97
N LEU A 200 8.61 -7.17 -0.17
CA LEU A 200 8.05 -5.93 -0.69
C LEU A 200 7.09 -5.27 0.33
N ALA A 201 6.28 -6.06 1.04
CA ALA A 201 5.38 -5.54 2.05
C ALA A 201 6.13 -4.95 3.25
N LEU A 202 7.15 -5.65 3.76
CA LEU A 202 7.96 -5.18 4.88
C LEU A 202 8.71 -3.89 4.53
N GLU A 203 9.38 -3.83 3.38
CA GLU A 203 10.12 -2.65 2.93
C GLU A 203 9.18 -1.43 2.74
N THR A 204 8.04 -1.65 2.10
CA THR A 204 7.05 -0.58 1.85
C THR A 204 6.44 -0.09 3.16
N PHE A 205 6.11 -1.00 4.07
CA PHE A 205 5.58 -0.65 5.39
C PHE A 205 6.60 0.12 6.23
N PHE A 206 7.85 -0.32 6.24
CA PHE A 206 8.93 0.37 6.94
C PHE A 206 9.14 1.79 6.40
N GLN A 207 9.16 1.95 5.08
CA GLN A 207 9.26 3.26 4.44
C GLN A 207 8.10 4.18 4.83
N LEU A 208 6.86 3.72 4.71
CA LEU A 208 5.68 4.50 5.09
C LEU A 208 5.72 4.90 6.58
N SER A 209 6.06 3.95 7.45
CA SER A 209 6.21 4.20 8.89
C SER A 209 7.28 5.25 9.18
N GLY A 210 8.39 5.21 8.43
CA GLY A 210 9.46 6.20 8.51
C GLY A 210 8.97 7.64 8.36
N TYR A 211 8.10 7.91 7.37
CA TYR A 211 7.56 9.27 7.17
C TYR A 211 6.71 9.77 8.34
N LEU A 212 5.87 8.91 8.92
CA LEU A 212 5.10 9.27 10.13
C LEU A 212 6.03 9.55 11.31
N LEU A 213 7.02 8.67 11.53
CA LEU A 213 7.94 8.79 12.67
C LEU A 213 8.85 10.03 12.55
N VAL A 214 9.38 10.30 11.35
CA VAL A 214 10.21 11.47 11.08
C VAL A 214 9.40 12.76 11.27
N TYR A 215 8.20 12.84 10.70
CA TYR A 215 7.34 14.02 10.87
C TYR A 215 6.98 14.24 12.34
N GLY A 216 6.62 13.17 13.06
CA GLY A 216 6.34 13.22 14.50
C GLY A 216 7.54 13.76 15.29
N TRP A 217 8.75 13.27 15.01
CA TRP A 217 9.98 13.78 15.60
C TRP A 217 10.22 15.27 15.29
N GLU A 218 10.05 15.70 14.04
CA GLU A 218 10.28 17.08 13.62
C GLU A 218 9.40 18.07 14.38
N LYS A 219 8.13 17.70 14.59
CA LYS A 219 7.14 18.53 15.29
C LYS A 219 7.34 18.59 16.79
N THR A 220 7.79 17.49 17.39
CA THR A 220 7.68 17.30 18.84
C THR A 220 9.01 17.17 19.56
N ARG A 221 10.05 16.74 18.84
CA ARG A 221 11.33 16.30 19.40
C ARG A 221 11.21 15.17 20.43
N ASP A 222 10.13 14.37 20.37
CA ASP A 222 9.99 13.18 21.19
C ASP A 222 10.90 12.06 20.69
N VAL A 223 11.89 11.70 21.50
CA VAL A 223 12.86 10.64 21.22
C VAL A 223 12.21 9.28 20.96
N MET A 224 10.98 9.04 21.42
CA MET A 224 10.24 7.82 21.17
C MET A 224 10.03 7.53 19.68
N PHE A 225 9.92 8.56 18.83
CA PHE A 225 9.82 8.38 17.39
C PHE A 225 11.10 7.77 16.79
N ILE A 226 12.27 8.27 17.21
CA ILE A 226 13.58 7.76 16.78
C ILE A 226 13.81 6.35 17.33
N LEU A 227 13.49 6.13 18.62
CA LEU A 227 13.61 4.80 19.23
C LEU A 227 12.74 3.77 18.52
N THR A 228 11.52 4.16 18.12
CA THR A 228 10.63 3.27 17.37
C THR A 228 11.21 2.95 16.00
N ALA A 229 11.69 3.94 15.25
CA ALA A 229 12.32 3.72 13.94
C ALA A 229 13.54 2.79 14.06
N THR A 230 14.37 3.00 15.10
CA THR A 230 15.57 2.20 15.39
C THR A 230 15.20 0.77 15.78
N ALA A 231 14.11 0.56 16.52
CA ALA A 231 13.64 -0.77 16.91
C ALA A 231 13.00 -1.53 15.73
N LEU A 232 12.35 -0.82 14.79
CA LEU A 232 11.72 -1.44 13.62
C LEU A 232 12.74 -1.96 12.59
N ALA A 233 13.85 -1.25 12.40
CA ALA A 233 14.86 -1.61 11.39
C ALA A 233 15.38 -3.06 11.50
N PRO A 234 15.89 -3.55 12.65
CA PRO A 234 16.38 -4.93 12.76
C PRO A 234 15.27 -5.96 12.58
N ILE A 235 14.03 -5.66 13.00
CA ILE A 235 12.89 -6.57 12.81
C ILE A 235 12.61 -6.78 11.32
N VAL A 236 12.65 -5.70 10.53
CA VAL A 236 12.45 -5.75 9.07
C VAL A 236 13.58 -6.51 8.39
N GLU A 237 14.83 -6.28 8.80
CA GLU A 237 16.00 -6.99 8.27
C GLU A 237 15.94 -8.50 8.57
N GLU A 238 15.66 -8.88 9.81
CA GLU A 238 15.53 -10.28 10.23
C GLU A 238 14.39 -11.00 9.49
N ALA A 239 13.22 -10.35 9.38
CA ALA A 239 12.08 -10.92 8.66
C ALA A 239 12.36 -11.07 7.16
N THR A 240 13.07 -10.12 6.56
CA THR A 240 13.50 -10.18 5.15
C THR A 240 14.47 -11.35 4.93
N ALA A 241 15.46 -11.53 5.80
CA ALA A 241 16.38 -12.66 5.74
C ALA A 241 15.66 -14.01 5.87
N ALA A 242 14.69 -14.12 6.78
CA ALA A 242 13.90 -15.32 6.96
C ALA A 242 13.07 -15.68 5.71
N PHE A 243 12.51 -14.69 5.00
CA PHE A 243 11.82 -14.92 3.74
C PHE A 243 12.77 -15.48 2.65
N ILE A 244 13.96 -14.90 2.53
CA ILE A 244 14.97 -15.36 1.57
C ILE A 244 15.38 -16.80 1.87
N GLU A 245 15.72 -17.10 3.13
CA GLU A 245 16.11 -18.45 3.54
C GLU A 245 15.02 -19.48 3.25
N ALA A 246 13.76 -19.16 3.57
CA ALA A 246 12.63 -20.05 3.32
C ALA A 246 12.44 -20.33 1.82
N GLU A 247 12.57 -19.32 0.96
CA GLU A 247 12.46 -19.51 -0.49
C GLU A 247 13.61 -20.36 -1.05
N GLU A 248 14.83 -20.18 -0.55
CA GLU A 248 15.96 -21.04 -0.89
C GLU A 248 15.75 -22.50 -0.47
N GLN A 249 15.19 -22.73 0.72
CA GLN A 249 14.87 -24.08 1.20
C GLN A 249 13.83 -24.77 0.29
N VAL A 250 12.79 -24.04 -0.11
CA VAL A 250 11.78 -24.54 -1.06
C VAL A 250 12.41 -24.87 -2.41
N ALA A 251 13.28 -24.00 -2.94
CA ALA A 251 13.97 -24.22 -4.20
C ALA A 251 14.90 -25.46 -4.14
N LYS A 252 15.64 -25.64 -3.05
CA LYS A 252 16.50 -26.82 -2.82
C LYS A 252 15.68 -28.11 -2.75
N ALA A 253 14.56 -28.09 -2.02
CA ALA A 253 13.66 -29.24 -1.92
C ALA A 253 13.06 -29.61 -3.29
N GLU A 254 12.67 -28.62 -4.08
CA GLU A 254 12.13 -28.87 -5.42
C GLU A 254 13.19 -29.41 -6.38
N ALA A 255 14.41 -28.88 -6.35
CA ALA A 255 15.52 -29.40 -7.13
C ALA A 255 15.85 -30.87 -6.77
N ALA A 256 15.84 -31.21 -5.48
CA ALA A 256 16.04 -32.59 -5.02
C ALA A 256 14.91 -33.52 -5.49
N PHE A 257 13.66 -33.07 -5.44
CA PHE A 257 12.51 -33.82 -5.96
C PHE A 257 12.64 -34.10 -7.46
N LEU A 258 13.01 -33.10 -8.25
CA LEU A 258 13.20 -33.24 -9.69
C LEU A 258 14.39 -34.17 -10.02
N ALA A 259 15.48 -34.10 -9.25
CA ALA A 259 16.62 -35.00 -9.44
C ALA A 259 16.28 -36.47 -9.12
N ALA A 260 15.44 -36.72 -8.12
CA ALA A 260 15.00 -38.07 -7.76
C ALA A 260 13.99 -38.66 -8.76
N ASN A 261 13.14 -37.83 -9.37
CA ASN A 261 12.02 -38.28 -10.21
C ASN A 261 12.20 -38.02 -11.72
N GLY A 262 13.25 -37.30 -12.12
CA GLY A 262 13.53 -36.88 -13.49
C GLY A 262 14.12 -37.93 -14.44
N ASN A 263 14.04 -39.23 -14.11
CA ASN A 263 14.54 -40.32 -14.96
C ASN A 263 13.64 -41.58 -15.01
N THR A 264 12.40 -41.51 -14.54
CA THR A 264 11.50 -42.68 -14.63
C THR A 264 10.70 -42.63 -15.92
N ILE A 265 11.27 -43.24 -16.96
CA ILE A 265 10.60 -43.54 -18.23
C ILE A 265 9.65 -44.71 -18.01
N TYR A 266 8.37 -44.53 -18.34
CA TYR A 266 7.49 -45.61 -18.82
C TYR A 266 7.05 -45.25 -20.24
#